data_AF-A0A947TUM4-F1
#
_entry.id   AF-A0A947TUM4-F1
#
_cell.length_a   1.000
_cell.length_b   1.000
_cell.length_c   1.000
_cell.angle_alpha   90.00
_cell.angle_beta   90.00
_cell.angle_gamma   90.00
#
_symmetry.space_group_name_H-M   'P 1'
#
loop_
_entity.id
_entity.type
_entity.pdbx_description
1 polymer ?
#
loop_
_entity_poly.entity_id
_entity_poly.type
_entity_poly.pdbx_seq_one_letter_code
_entity_poly.pdbx_strand_id
1 'polypeptide(L)'
;MDQLISRFIQPARLKIEAGENVAPQQLRQLANLSVVLLKSLGKLSDNTVTTIGKLNTTHLERLGALYNIALETGLPGQDHTEISSIRNLLERKRNAILMIEESPLTLENMDEVSRSDRDVVMNAVQRMGWSLSFASQALKNDREVALAAVNQNGWALGFASQEMRNDHFVVMSAVQNAGLAFQFASPDLRKNHDIAMAAVRQNPTALMQMNQELQRDPAIRALVFNRPQ
;
A
#
# COMPACT_ATOMS: atom_id res chain seq x y z
N MET A 1 1.59 19.18 -7.59
CA MET A 1 0.15 18.81 -7.50
C MET A 1 -0.48 19.54 -6.32
N ASP A 2 0.13 19.49 -5.13
CA ASP A 2 -0.37 20.17 -3.92
C ASP A 2 -0.56 21.68 -4.05
N GLN A 3 0.35 22.38 -4.75
CA GLN A 3 0.18 23.82 -5.03
C GLN A 3 -1.03 24.11 -5.93
N LEU A 4 -1.34 23.25 -6.90
CA LEU A 4 -2.52 23.42 -7.76
C LEU A 4 -3.81 23.11 -7.00
N ILE A 5 -3.79 22.08 -6.15
CA ILE A 5 -4.91 21.68 -5.29
C ILE A 5 -5.21 22.77 -4.26
N SER A 6 -4.20 23.29 -3.56
CA SER A 6 -4.36 24.33 -2.56
C SER A 6 -4.81 25.66 -3.17
N ARG A 7 -4.27 26.02 -4.34
CA ARG A 7 -4.53 27.34 -4.95
C ARG A 7 -5.85 27.43 -5.70
N PHE A 8 -6.31 26.35 -6.32
CA PHE A 8 -7.49 26.39 -7.19
C PHE A 8 -8.64 25.53 -6.68
N ILE A 9 -8.37 24.31 -6.21
CA ILE A 9 -9.41 23.33 -5.86
C ILE A 9 -10.00 23.58 -4.47
N GLN A 10 -9.15 23.83 -3.47
CA GLN A 10 -9.57 24.00 -2.06
C GLN A 10 -10.55 25.18 -1.85
N PRO A 11 -10.34 26.37 -2.44
CA PRO A 11 -11.23 27.51 -2.25
C PRO A 11 -12.62 27.28 -2.87
N ALA A 12 -12.67 26.65 -4.04
CA ALA A 12 -13.93 26.37 -4.72
C ALA A 12 -14.72 25.25 -4.02
N ARG A 13 -14.02 24.24 -3.49
CA ARG A 13 -14.62 23.18 -2.68
C ARG A 13 -15.31 23.75 -1.44
N LEU A 14 -14.64 24.63 -0.70
CA LEU A 14 -15.21 25.26 0.51
C LEU A 14 -16.48 26.06 0.19
N LYS A 15 -16.52 26.75 -0.96
CA LYS A 15 -17.72 27.47 -1.41
C LYS A 15 -18.88 26.52 -1.71
N ILE A 16 -18.62 25.42 -2.40
CA ILE A 16 -19.65 24.41 -2.70
C ILE A 16 -20.17 23.75 -1.42
N GLU A 17 -19.27 23.37 -0.50
CA GLU A 17 -19.64 22.78 0.81
C GLU A 17 -20.42 23.76 1.69
N ALA A 18 -20.18 25.06 1.55
CA ALA A 18 -20.94 26.12 2.20
C ALA A 18 -22.28 26.45 1.49
N GLY A 19 -22.63 25.75 0.40
CA GLY A 19 -23.83 26.03 -0.39
C GLY A 19 -23.76 27.35 -1.18
N GLU A 20 -22.57 27.93 -1.32
CA GLU A 20 -22.35 29.16 -2.08
C GLU A 20 -22.28 28.87 -3.59
N ASN A 21 -22.86 29.78 -4.37
CA ASN A 21 -22.88 29.65 -5.81
C ASN A 21 -21.48 29.94 -6.40
N VAL A 22 -20.86 28.94 -7.01
CA VAL A 22 -19.57 29.09 -7.68
C VAL A 22 -19.81 29.51 -9.13
N ALA A 23 -19.13 30.57 -9.57
CA ALA A 23 -19.30 31.10 -10.91
C ALA A 23 -19.06 30.01 -11.98
N PRO A 24 -19.90 29.90 -13.03
CA PRO A 24 -19.74 28.89 -14.08
C PRO A 24 -18.37 28.91 -14.77
N GLN A 25 -17.69 30.05 -14.83
CA GLN A 25 -16.32 30.16 -15.33
C GLN A 25 -15.28 29.53 -14.40
N GLN A 26 -15.44 29.64 -13.08
CA GLN A 26 -14.56 28.98 -12.11
C GLN A 26 -14.76 27.46 -12.14
N LEU A 27 -16.01 26.99 -12.25
CA LEU A 27 -16.30 25.56 -12.41
C LEU A 27 -15.70 25.01 -13.71
N ARG A 28 -15.80 25.76 -14.82
CA ARG A 28 -15.14 25.39 -16.09
C ARG A 28 -13.62 25.41 -16.00
N GLN A 29 -13.02 26.36 -15.29
CA GLN A 29 -11.57 26.39 -15.07
C GLN A 29 -11.11 25.20 -14.23
N LEU A 30 -11.85 24.83 -13.20
CA LEU A 30 -11.59 23.65 -12.37
C LEU A 30 -11.73 22.35 -13.14
N ALA A 31 -12.79 22.23 -13.94
CA ALA A 31 -13.03 21.14 -14.85
C ALA A 31 -11.93 21.02 -15.93
N ASN A 32 -11.48 22.15 -16.48
CA ASN A 32 -10.36 22.17 -17.42
C ASN A 32 -9.02 21.87 -16.74
N LEU A 33 -8.79 22.32 -15.50
CA LEU A 33 -7.60 21.99 -14.72
C LEU A 33 -7.56 20.52 -14.34
N SER A 34 -8.69 19.91 -13.96
CA SER A 34 -8.79 18.48 -13.67
C SER A 34 -8.61 17.66 -14.96
N VAL A 35 -9.19 18.08 -16.07
CA VAL A 35 -8.96 17.47 -17.40
C VAL A 35 -7.53 17.66 -17.89
N VAL A 36 -6.90 18.80 -17.67
CA VAL A 36 -5.47 19.04 -18.00
C VAL A 36 -4.58 18.23 -17.07
N LEU A 37 -4.91 18.08 -15.79
CA LEU A 37 -4.23 17.17 -14.87
C LEU A 37 -4.36 15.72 -15.34
N LEU A 38 -5.56 15.28 -15.73
CA LEU A 38 -5.82 13.93 -16.27
C LEU A 38 -5.15 13.70 -17.64
N LYS A 39 -5.19 14.68 -18.55
CA LYS A 39 -4.45 14.64 -19.83
C LYS A 39 -2.94 14.70 -19.60
N SER A 40 -2.48 15.41 -18.58
CA SER A 40 -1.07 15.37 -18.16
C SER A 40 -0.71 14.05 -17.49
N LEU A 41 -1.65 13.35 -16.87
CA LEU A 41 -1.51 11.97 -16.39
C LEU A 41 -1.49 10.94 -17.54
N GLY A 42 -2.12 11.25 -18.68
CA GLY A 42 -1.96 10.53 -19.95
C GLY A 42 -0.74 10.95 -20.79
N LYS A 43 -0.18 12.15 -20.55
CA LYS A 43 1.13 12.59 -21.10
C LYS A 43 2.32 12.28 -20.17
N LEU A 44 2.06 11.86 -18.94
CA LEU A 44 3.02 11.19 -18.07
C LEU A 44 3.12 9.74 -18.55
N SER A 45 3.98 9.54 -19.56
CA SER A 45 4.50 8.29 -20.12
C SER A 45 4.21 7.02 -19.31
N ASP A 46 3.67 5.97 -19.96
CA ASP A 46 3.65 4.52 -19.62
C ASP A 46 3.39 4.09 -18.16
N ASN A 47 3.08 5.02 -17.26
CA ASN A 47 3.12 4.86 -15.80
C ASN A 47 1.93 5.56 -15.12
N THR A 48 0.85 5.82 -15.86
CA THR A 48 -0.39 6.44 -15.36
C THR A 48 -0.98 5.65 -14.19
N VAL A 49 -0.90 4.31 -14.23
CA VAL A 49 -1.24 3.40 -13.11
C VAL A 49 -0.41 3.70 -11.87
N THR A 50 0.89 3.92 -12.03
CA THR A 50 1.86 4.22 -10.96
C THR A 50 1.67 5.61 -10.36
N THR A 51 1.06 6.53 -11.11
CA THR A 51 0.74 7.89 -10.61
C THR A 51 -0.62 7.92 -9.92
N ILE A 52 -1.61 7.16 -10.42
CA ILE A 52 -2.89 6.91 -9.71
C ILE A 52 -2.66 6.07 -8.44
N GLY A 53 -1.69 5.17 -8.46
CA GLY A 53 -1.19 4.41 -7.30
C GLY A 53 -0.46 5.23 -6.23
N LYS A 54 -0.35 6.56 -6.41
CA LYS A 54 0.16 7.51 -5.40
C LYS A 54 -0.95 8.42 -4.85
N LEU A 55 -2.16 8.32 -5.39
CA LEU A 55 -3.30 9.14 -4.97
C LEU A 55 -3.99 8.45 -3.80
N ASN A 56 -3.83 9.02 -2.61
CA ASN A 56 -4.62 8.62 -1.45
C ASN A 56 -6.14 8.83 -1.69
N THR A 57 -6.96 8.24 -0.82
CA THR A 57 -8.43 8.30 -0.87
C THR A 57 -8.98 9.72 -1.00
N THR A 58 -8.40 10.70 -0.30
CA THR A 58 -8.79 12.11 -0.40
C THR A 58 -8.52 12.71 -1.78
N HIS A 59 -7.43 12.34 -2.44
CA HIS A 59 -7.15 12.78 -3.81
C HIS A 59 -8.13 12.18 -4.81
N LEU A 60 -8.51 10.91 -4.62
CA LEU A 60 -9.51 10.22 -5.45
C LEU A 60 -10.90 10.87 -5.31
N GLU A 61 -11.33 11.17 -4.07
CA GLU A 61 -12.61 11.86 -3.80
C GLU A 61 -12.65 13.25 -4.44
N ARG A 62 -11.58 14.02 -4.31
CA ARG A 62 -11.50 15.38 -4.89
C ARG A 62 -11.50 15.35 -6.41
N LEU A 63 -10.81 14.37 -7.01
CA LEU A 63 -10.83 14.16 -8.47
C LEU A 63 -12.24 13.75 -8.96
N GLY A 64 -12.90 12.84 -8.25
CA GLY A 64 -14.28 12.43 -8.56
C GLY A 64 -15.28 13.58 -8.47
N ALA A 65 -15.19 14.42 -7.44
CA ALA A 65 -16.06 15.59 -7.26
C ALA A 65 -15.87 16.64 -8.37
N LEU A 66 -14.62 16.98 -8.70
CA LEU A 66 -14.30 17.93 -9.78
C LEU A 66 -14.75 17.42 -11.15
N TYR A 67 -14.74 16.10 -11.34
CA TYR A 67 -15.19 15.44 -12.54
C TYR A 67 -16.72 15.51 -12.69
N ASN A 68 -17.49 15.30 -11.61
CA ASN A 68 -18.95 15.43 -11.65
C ASN A 68 -19.37 16.86 -12.02
N ILE A 69 -18.69 17.85 -11.44
CA ILE A 69 -18.85 19.27 -11.80
C ILE A 69 -18.55 19.53 -13.28
N ALA A 70 -17.49 18.90 -13.83
CA ALA A 70 -17.10 19.04 -15.22
C ALA A 70 -18.17 18.51 -16.21
N LEU A 71 -18.87 17.44 -15.84
CA LEU A 71 -19.96 16.89 -16.64
C LEU A 71 -21.25 17.71 -16.53
N GLU A 72 -21.60 18.13 -15.31
CA GLU A 72 -22.80 18.94 -15.06
C GLU A 72 -22.73 20.31 -15.75
N THR A 73 -21.53 20.87 -15.89
CA THR A 73 -21.32 22.17 -16.55
C THR A 73 -21.20 22.12 -18.08
N GLY A 74 -21.27 20.92 -18.68
CA GLY A 74 -21.27 20.73 -20.12
C GLY A 74 -19.99 21.25 -20.78
N LEU A 75 -18.87 20.52 -20.66
CA LEU A 75 -17.67 20.81 -21.43
C LEU A 75 -17.88 20.43 -22.91
N PRO A 76 -17.82 21.38 -23.87
CA PRO A 76 -17.93 21.09 -25.29
C PRO A 76 -16.60 20.51 -25.82
N GLY A 77 -16.67 19.42 -26.59
CA GLY A 77 -15.60 19.01 -27.50
C GLY A 77 -14.50 18.10 -26.93
N GLN A 78 -14.80 17.24 -25.95
CA GLN A 78 -13.87 16.19 -25.53
C GLN A 78 -14.46 14.80 -25.71
N ASP A 79 -13.58 13.85 -26.03
CA ASP A 79 -13.88 12.44 -26.18
C ASP A 79 -14.41 11.89 -24.84
N HIS A 80 -15.74 11.85 -24.70
CA HIS A 80 -16.43 11.39 -23.48
C HIS A 80 -16.01 9.97 -23.06
N THR A 81 -15.41 9.22 -23.99
CA THR A 81 -14.89 7.86 -23.88
C THR A 81 -13.66 7.75 -22.97
N GLU A 82 -12.68 8.66 -23.07
CA GLU A 82 -11.50 8.66 -22.18
C GLU A 82 -11.89 9.08 -20.75
N ILE A 83 -12.77 10.08 -20.67
CA ILE A 83 -13.32 10.66 -19.45
C ILE A 83 -14.09 9.60 -18.63
N SER A 84 -14.97 8.83 -19.27
CA SER A 84 -15.69 7.72 -18.64
C SER A 84 -14.79 6.55 -18.23
N SER A 85 -13.74 6.27 -18.99
CA SER A 85 -12.75 5.22 -18.67
C SER A 85 -11.97 5.54 -17.39
N ILE A 86 -11.55 6.80 -17.23
CA ILE A 86 -10.87 7.27 -16.01
C ILE A 86 -11.80 7.20 -14.80
N ARG A 87 -13.07 7.63 -14.93
CA ARG A 87 -14.06 7.48 -13.86
C ARG A 87 -14.20 6.02 -13.43
N ASN A 88 -14.34 5.11 -14.39
CA ASN A 88 -14.49 3.68 -14.10
C ASN A 88 -13.28 3.12 -13.34
N LEU A 89 -12.06 3.55 -13.68
CA LEU A 89 -10.84 3.17 -12.94
C LEU A 89 -10.83 3.70 -11.51
N LEU A 90 -11.21 4.97 -11.30
CA LEU A 90 -11.29 5.58 -9.96
C LEU A 90 -12.33 4.88 -9.08
N GLU A 91 -13.52 4.61 -9.61
CA GLU A 91 -14.58 3.91 -8.87
C GLU A 91 -14.21 2.46 -8.58
N ARG A 92 -13.55 1.76 -9.53
CA ARG A 92 -13.03 0.41 -9.28
C ARG A 92 -12.06 0.38 -8.10
N LYS A 93 -11.07 1.28 -8.08
CA LYS A 93 -10.11 1.39 -6.98
C LYS A 93 -10.79 1.74 -5.66
N ARG A 94 -11.72 2.69 -5.67
CA ARG A 94 -12.51 3.07 -4.50
C ARG A 94 -13.29 1.88 -3.93
N ASN A 95 -14.01 1.16 -4.78
CA ASN A 95 -14.80 0.00 -4.37
C ASN A 95 -13.91 -1.11 -3.82
N ALA A 96 -12.74 -1.36 -4.45
CA ALA A 96 -11.77 -2.32 -3.93
C ALA A 96 -11.29 -1.92 -2.52
N ILE A 97 -10.96 -0.64 -2.30
CA ILE A 97 -10.58 -0.16 -0.96
C ILE A 97 -11.73 -0.39 0.03
N LEU A 98 -12.96 0.05 -0.27
CA LEU A 98 -14.11 -0.13 0.61
C LEU A 98 -14.35 -1.60 0.97
N MET A 99 -14.26 -2.52 0.00
CA MET A 99 -14.38 -3.96 0.25
C MET A 99 -13.30 -4.49 1.20
N ILE A 100 -12.07 -3.99 1.10
CA ILE A 100 -10.97 -4.35 2.02
C ILE A 100 -11.21 -3.78 3.42
N GLU A 101 -11.80 -2.59 3.52
CA GLU A 101 -12.12 -1.98 4.82
C GLU A 101 -13.18 -2.79 5.57
N GLU A 102 -14.15 -3.36 4.86
CA GLU A 102 -15.15 -4.27 5.42
C GLU A 102 -14.56 -5.65 5.75
N SER A 103 -13.72 -6.20 4.86
CA SER A 103 -13.08 -7.50 5.05
C SER A 103 -11.75 -7.61 4.28
N PRO A 104 -10.59 -7.63 4.96
CA PRO A 104 -9.28 -7.70 4.31
C PRO A 104 -9.02 -8.98 3.50
N LEU A 105 -9.76 -10.07 3.77
CA LEU A 105 -9.67 -11.32 3.02
C LEU A 105 -10.24 -11.21 1.60
N THR A 106 -11.00 -10.14 1.30
CA THR A 106 -11.58 -9.92 -0.03
C THR A 106 -10.54 -9.76 -1.12
N LEU A 107 -9.30 -9.36 -0.78
CA LEU A 107 -8.21 -9.20 -1.76
C LEU A 107 -7.97 -10.49 -2.58
N GLU A 108 -8.20 -11.67 -2.00
CA GLU A 108 -8.10 -12.96 -2.70
C GLU A 108 -8.99 -13.04 -3.94
N ASN A 109 -10.21 -12.51 -3.82
CA ASN A 109 -11.25 -12.60 -4.84
C ASN A 109 -11.23 -11.42 -5.83
N MET A 110 -10.29 -10.49 -5.66
CA MET A 110 -10.17 -9.33 -6.54
C MET A 110 -9.46 -9.65 -7.85
N ASP A 111 -9.75 -8.82 -8.87
CA ASP A 111 -9.08 -8.92 -10.17
C ASP A 111 -7.57 -8.65 -10.06
N GLU A 112 -6.82 -9.09 -11.07
CA GLU A 112 -5.36 -8.93 -11.09
C GLU A 112 -4.93 -7.46 -11.01
N VAL A 113 -5.73 -6.56 -11.61
CA VAL A 113 -5.49 -5.12 -11.58
C VAL A 113 -5.52 -4.60 -10.14
N SER A 114 -6.52 -4.97 -9.35
CA SER A 114 -6.62 -4.55 -7.95
C SER A 114 -5.56 -5.21 -7.07
N ARG A 115 -5.23 -6.49 -7.30
CA ARG A 115 -4.13 -7.19 -6.60
C ARG A 115 -2.74 -6.67 -6.96
N SER A 116 -2.65 -5.86 -8.00
CA SER A 116 -1.45 -5.13 -8.42
C SER A 116 -1.50 -3.64 -8.10
N ASP A 117 -2.62 -3.12 -7.58
CA ASP A 117 -2.70 -1.74 -7.11
C ASP A 117 -2.09 -1.64 -5.71
N ARG A 118 -1.05 -0.81 -5.62
CA ARG A 118 -0.26 -0.65 -4.40
C ARG A 118 -1.09 -0.15 -3.22
N ASP A 119 -2.02 0.78 -3.42
CA ASP A 119 -2.79 1.37 -2.32
C ASP A 119 -3.84 0.37 -1.81
N VAL A 120 -4.46 -0.37 -2.73
CA VAL A 120 -5.39 -1.47 -2.41
C VAL A 120 -4.67 -2.52 -1.56
N VAL A 121 -3.51 -3.01 -2.03
CA VAL A 121 -2.71 -3.99 -1.30
C VAL A 121 -2.17 -3.42 0.02
N MET A 122 -1.70 -2.18 0.04
CA MET A 122 -1.20 -1.53 1.26
C MET A 122 -2.30 -1.46 2.33
N ASN A 123 -3.52 -1.06 1.95
CA ASN A 123 -4.66 -1.04 2.89
C ASN A 123 -4.96 -2.44 3.43
N ALA A 124 -4.93 -3.46 2.56
CA ALA A 124 -5.16 -4.85 2.97
C ALA A 124 -4.10 -5.36 3.95
N VAL A 125 -2.81 -5.18 3.66
CA VAL A 125 -1.72 -5.70 4.51
C VAL A 125 -1.61 -4.98 5.86
N GLN A 126 -1.98 -3.70 5.92
CA GLN A 126 -2.03 -2.94 7.17
C GLN A 126 -3.14 -3.44 8.11
N ARG A 127 -4.21 -4.02 7.56
CA ARG A 127 -5.31 -4.61 8.33
C ARG A 127 -5.08 -6.09 8.61
N MET A 128 -4.47 -6.81 7.68
CA MET A 128 -4.18 -8.24 7.76
C MET A 128 -2.92 -8.59 6.96
N GLY A 129 -1.79 -8.80 7.65
CA GLY A 129 -0.48 -8.98 7.01
C GLY A 129 -0.42 -10.18 6.05
N TRP A 130 -1.21 -11.24 6.29
CA TRP A 130 -1.30 -12.38 5.39
C TRP A 130 -1.92 -12.06 4.02
N SER A 131 -2.61 -10.91 3.86
CA SER A 131 -3.11 -10.45 2.57
C SER A 131 -1.97 -10.23 1.55
N LEU A 132 -0.71 -10.12 1.99
CA LEU A 132 0.46 -10.12 1.11
C LEU A 132 0.52 -11.36 0.20
N SER A 133 -0.03 -12.49 0.64
CA SER A 133 -0.09 -13.73 -0.16
C SER A 133 -0.85 -13.58 -1.47
N PHE A 134 -1.83 -12.67 -1.52
CA PHE A 134 -2.67 -12.42 -2.70
C PHE A 134 -2.14 -11.30 -3.60
N ALA A 135 -1.19 -10.51 -3.12
CA ALA A 135 -0.59 -9.43 -3.90
C ALA A 135 0.17 -9.96 -5.12
N SER A 136 0.31 -9.10 -6.13
CA SER A 136 1.16 -9.37 -7.30
C SER A 136 2.61 -9.60 -6.90
N GLN A 137 3.38 -10.29 -7.74
CA GLN A 137 4.80 -10.55 -7.46
C GLN A 137 5.62 -9.27 -7.31
N ALA A 138 5.29 -8.23 -8.08
CA ALA A 138 5.93 -6.93 -7.96
C ALA A 138 5.73 -6.31 -6.57
N LEU A 139 4.51 -6.40 -6.01
CA LEU A 139 4.19 -5.85 -4.69
C LEU A 139 4.69 -6.73 -3.53
N LYS A 140 4.80 -8.05 -3.73
CA LYS A 140 5.51 -8.94 -2.79
C LYS A 140 7.00 -8.61 -2.67
N ASN A 141 7.55 -7.94 -3.69
CA ASN A 141 8.92 -7.44 -3.72
C ASN A 141 9.03 -5.94 -3.35
N ASP A 142 7.91 -5.25 -3.12
CA ASP A 142 7.92 -3.87 -2.64
C ASP A 142 8.26 -3.86 -1.15
N ARG A 143 9.37 -3.21 -0.81
CA ARG A 143 9.92 -3.18 0.55
C ARG A 143 8.99 -2.55 1.56
N GLU A 144 8.29 -1.47 1.20
CA GLU A 144 7.37 -0.79 2.12
C GLU A 144 6.10 -1.62 2.35
N VAL A 145 5.59 -2.27 1.30
CA VAL A 145 4.44 -3.20 1.42
C VAL A 145 4.82 -4.39 2.29
N ALA A 146 6.00 -4.99 2.06
CA ALA A 146 6.51 -6.10 2.87
C ALA A 146 6.70 -5.68 4.34
N LEU A 147 7.27 -4.50 4.61
CA LEU A 147 7.40 -3.96 5.96
C LEU A 147 6.06 -3.76 6.65
N ALA A 148 5.08 -3.17 5.96
CA ALA A 148 3.73 -3.01 6.49
C ALA A 148 3.11 -4.37 6.87
N ALA A 149 3.26 -5.37 6.00
CA ALA A 149 2.74 -6.72 6.24
C ALA A 149 3.40 -7.40 7.46
N VAL A 150 4.73 -7.38 7.56
CA VAL A 150 5.45 -8.05 8.68
C VAL A 150 5.30 -7.30 10.01
N ASN A 151 5.13 -5.98 9.98
CA ASN A 151 4.80 -5.20 11.17
C ASN A 151 3.39 -5.47 11.66
N GLN A 152 2.45 -5.77 10.75
CA GLN A 152 1.10 -6.20 11.13
C GLN A 152 1.13 -7.65 11.66
N ASN A 153 1.80 -8.57 10.96
CA ASN A 153 1.98 -9.97 11.38
C ASN A 153 3.30 -10.52 10.85
N GLY A 154 4.24 -10.82 11.76
CA GLY A 154 5.59 -11.29 11.39
C GLY A 154 5.61 -12.54 10.49
N TRP A 155 4.60 -13.40 10.57
CA TRP A 155 4.47 -14.57 9.69
C TRP A 155 4.26 -14.21 8.21
N ALA A 156 3.84 -12.98 7.91
CA ALA A 156 3.69 -12.50 6.54
C ALA A 156 5.00 -12.53 5.74
N LEU A 157 6.16 -12.61 6.41
CA LEU A 157 7.46 -12.80 5.76
C LEU A 157 7.49 -14.02 4.83
N GLY A 158 6.74 -15.08 5.16
CA GLY A 158 6.64 -16.28 4.33
C GLY A 158 6.01 -16.03 2.95
N PHE A 159 5.26 -14.94 2.78
CA PHE A 159 4.62 -14.57 1.52
C PHE A 159 5.39 -13.51 0.73
N ALA A 160 6.42 -12.92 1.31
CA ALA A 160 7.26 -11.92 0.65
C ALA A 160 8.18 -12.58 -0.39
N SER A 161 8.70 -11.77 -1.31
CA SER A 161 9.65 -12.24 -2.33
C SER A 161 10.93 -12.82 -1.71
N GLN A 162 11.74 -13.50 -2.51
CA GLN A 162 13.02 -14.03 -2.05
C GLN A 162 13.97 -12.90 -1.62
N GLU A 163 13.94 -11.78 -2.33
CA GLU A 163 14.72 -10.58 -2.07
C GLU A 163 14.30 -9.94 -0.75
N MET A 164 13.00 -9.85 -0.46
CA MET A 164 12.51 -9.31 0.82
C MET A 164 12.83 -10.24 2.00
N ARG A 165 12.81 -11.56 1.77
CA ARG A 165 13.31 -12.55 2.75
C ARG A 165 14.82 -12.51 2.95
N ASN A 166 15.54 -11.79 2.09
CA ASN A 166 16.97 -11.50 2.22
C ASN A 166 17.25 -10.04 2.62
N ASP A 167 16.22 -9.21 2.83
CA ASP A 167 16.38 -7.85 3.35
C ASP A 167 16.48 -7.92 4.87
N HIS A 168 17.63 -7.50 5.40
CA HIS A 168 17.92 -7.53 6.83
C HIS A 168 16.86 -6.79 7.65
N PHE A 169 16.39 -5.63 7.19
CA PHE A 169 15.45 -4.80 7.95
C PHE A 169 14.05 -5.42 7.95
N VAL A 170 13.59 -5.92 6.80
CA VAL A 170 12.29 -6.63 6.70
C VAL A 170 12.29 -7.86 7.60
N VAL A 171 13.35 -8.67 7.55
CA VAL A 171 13.47 -9.89 8.36
C VAL A 171 13.57 -9.55 9.84
N MET A 172 14.37 -8.54 10.21
CA MET A 172 14.48 -8.09 11.61
C MET A 172 13.11 -7.65 12.15
N SER A 173 12.35 -6.84 11.41
CA SER A 173 10.99 -6.44 11.79
C SER A 173 10.07 -7.65 11.96
N ALA A 174 10.14 -8.62 11.04
CA ALA A 174 9.34 -9.83 11.11
C ALA A 174 9.64 -10.66 12.36
N VAL A 175 10.92 -10.91 12.69
CA VAL A 175 11.29 -11.72 13.86
C VAL A 175 11.04 -11.02 15.18
N GLN A 176 11.13 -9.68 15.21
CA GLN A 176 10.76 -8.88 16.39
C GLN A 176 9.26 -8.94 16.66
N ASN A 177 8.43 -9.06 15.61
CA ASN A 177 6.99 -9.25 15.77
C ASN A 177 6.61 -10.71 16.06
N ALA A 178 7.20 -11.68 15.34
CA ALA A 178 7.00 -13.11 15.53
C ALA A 178 8.32 -13.87 15.36
N GLY A 179 8.92 -14.34 16.46
CA GLY A 179 10.27 -14.92 16.48
C GLY A 179 10.41 -16.16 15.60
N LEU A 180 9.35 -16.94 15.44
CA LEU A 180 9.31 -18.10 14.54
C LEU A 180 9.28 -17.73 13.05
N ALA A 181 9.03 -16.45 12.70
CA ALA A 181 9.18 -15.98 11.32
C ALA A 181 10.63 -16.10 10.82
N PHE A 182 11.60 -16.28 11.73
CA PHE A 182 13.00 -16.57 11.43
C PHE A 182 13.17 -17.69 10.40
N GLN A 183 12.31 -18.71 10.42
CA GLN A 183 12.38 -19.82 9.47
C GLN A 183 12.21 -19.40 8.00
N PHE A 184 11.56 -18.26 7.74
CA PHE A 184 11.34 -17.74 6.39
C PHE A 184 12.48 -16.86 5.88
N ALA A 185 13.41 -16.46 6.75
CA ALA A 185 14.56 -15.68 6.33
C ALA A 185 15.45 -16.47 5.36
N SER A 186 16.19 -15.74 4.52
CA SER A 186 17.14 -16.34 3.59
C SER A 186 18.18 -17.22 4.33
N PRO A 187 18.79 -18.20 3.65
CA PRO A 187 19.84 -19.01 4.27
C PRO A 187 20.99 -18.20 4.89
N ASP A 188 21.32 -17.04 4.32
CA ASP A 188 22.38 -16.17 4.82
C ASP A 188 21.93 -15.41 6.08
N LEU A 189 20.72 -14.85 6.08
CA LEU A 189 20.19 -14.17 7.26
C LEU A 189 19.84 -15.13 8.41
N ARG A 190 19.58 -16.41 8.13
CA ARG A 190 19.46 -17.44 9.18
C ARG A 190 20.78 -17.82 9.84
N LYS A 191 21.92 -17.32 9.35
CA LYS A 191 23.21 -17.39 10.04
C LYS A 191 23.56 -16.08 10.76
N ASN A 192 22.76 -15.03 10.57
CA ASN A 192 23.01 -13.74 11.18
C ASN A 192 22.73 -13.82 12.69
N HIS A 193 23.77 -13.51 13.47
CA HIS A 193 23.75 -13.61 14.91
C HIS A 193 22.72 -12.66 15.56
N ASP A 194 22.62 -11.41 15.07
CA ASP A 194 21.70 -10.41 15.64
C ASP A 194 20.24 -10.78 15.39
N ILE A 195 19.90 -11.23 14.18
CA ILE A 195 18.56 -11.72 13.84
C ILE A 195 18.22 -12.96 14.68
N ALA A 196 19.17 -13.88 14.86
CA ALA A 196 18.97 -15.07 15.69
C ALA A 196 18.70 -14.72 17.16
N MET A 197 19.50 -13.81 17.74
CA MET A 197 19.27 -13.32 19.10
C MET A 197 17.91 -12.64 19.23
N ALA A 198 17.51 -11.81 18.26
CA ALA A 198 16.20 -11.16 18.24
C ALA A 198 15.06 -12.20 18.19
N ALA A 199 15.18 -13.22 17.35
CA ALA A 199 14.19 -14.30 17.24
C ALA A 199 14.02 -15.06 18.55
N VAL A 200 15.11 -15.41 19.25
CA VAL A 200 15.07 -16.15 20.53
C VAL A 200 14.59 -15.27 21.68
N ARG A 201 14.91 -13.97 21.67
CA ARG A 201 14.34 -12.99 22.60
C ARG A 201 12.83 -12.86 22.43
N GLN A 202 12.32 -12.91 21.20
CA GLN A 202 10.89 -12.88 20.95
C GLN A 202 10.24 -14.21 21.34
N ASN A 203 10.75 -15.34 20.82
CA ASN A 203 10.26 -16.68 21.09
C ASN A 203 11.43 -17.68 21.29
N PRO A 204 11.63 -18.21 22.51
CA PRO A 204 12.72 -19.14 22.79
C PRO A 204 12.73 -20.40 21.91
N THR A 205 11.56 -20.86 21.46
CA THR A 205 11.43 -22.02 20.58
C THR A 205 12.07 -21.79 19.21
N ALA A 206 12.32 -20.53 18.81
CA ALA A 206 13.06 -20.20 17.59
C ALA A 206 14.48 -20.82 17.58
N LEU A 207 15.07 -21.09 18.75
CA LEU A 207 16.37 -21.77 18.86
C LEU A 207 16.35 -23.14 18.17
N MET A 208 15.23 -23.87 18.22
CA MET A 208 15.09 -25.20 17.61
C MET A 208 15.18 -25.16 16.08
N GLN A 209 14.94 -24.01 15.46
CA GLN A 209 14.95 -23.82 14.00
C GLN A 209 16.32 -23.39 13.45
N MET A 210 17.26 -23.07 14.35
CA MET A 210 18.60 -22.59 13.99
C MET A 210 19.54 -23.72 13.59
N ASN A 211 20.64 -23.37 12.92
CA ASN A 211 21.70 -24.32 12.63
C ASN A 211 22.46 -24.72 13.92
N GLN A 212 23.28 -25.77 13.84
CA GLN A 212 24.03 -26.28 15.00
C GLN A 212 24.99 -25.25 15.61
N GLU A 213 25.53 -24.36 14.80
CA GLU A 213 26.44 -23.30 15.22
C GLU A 213 25.75 -22.32 16.17
N LEU A 214 24.64 -21.71 15.73
CA LEU A 214 23.87 -20.77 16.54
C LEU A 214 23.19 -21.45 17.75
N GLN A 215 22.83 -22.73 17.66
CA GLN A 215 22.30 -23.50 18.80
C GLN A 215 23.33 -23.73 19.93
N ARG A 216 24.62 -23.71 19.58
CA ARG A 216 25.73 -23.86 20.53
C ARG A 216 26.26 -22.52 21.00
N ASP A 217 25.84 -21.42 20.40
CA ASP A 217 26.26 -20.08 20.79
C ASP A 217 25.86 -19.78 22.25
N PRO A 218 26.84 -19.51 23.14
CA PRO A 218 26.57 -19.26 24.55
C PRO A 218 25.67 -18.04 24.80
N ALA A 219 25.83 -16.98 23.99
CA ALA A 219 25.05 -15.75 24.12
C ALA A 219 23.59 -16.00 23.72
N ILE A 220 23.34 -16.74 22.65
CA ILE A 220 21.98 -17.11 22.22
C ILE A 220 21.33 -18.05 23.25
N ARG A 221 22.05 -19.07 23.73
CA ARG A 221 21.53 -20.00 24.74
C ARG A 221 21.16 -19.31 26.05
N ALA A 222 21.97 -18.35 26.50
CA ALA A 222 21.69 -17.61 27.72
C ALA A 222 20.33 -16.89 27.69
N LEU A 223 19.85 -16.48 26.51
CA LEU A 223 18.54 -15.83 26.33
C LEU A 223 17.35 -16.77 26.62
N VAL A 224 17.53 -18.08 26.51
CA VAL A 224 16.48 -19.07 26.81
C VAL A 224 16.39 -19.35 28.32
N PHE A 225 17.54 -19.41 29.00
CA PHE A 225 17.62 -19.85 30.40
C PHE A 225 17.48 -18.71 31.43
N ASN A 226 17.80 -17.46 31.08
CA ASN A 226 17.88 -16.34 32.03
C ASN A 226 16.67 -15.39 32.01
N ARG A 227 15.45 -15.87 31.72
CA ARG A 227 14.27 -14.98 31.75
C ARG A 227 13.78 -14.75 33.19
N PRO A 228 13.59 -13.49 33.64
CA PRO A 228 12.83 -13.22 34.85
C PRO A 228 11.38 -13.70 34.66
N GLN A 229 10.85 -14.38 35.67
CA GLN A 229 9.45 -14.85 35.71
C GLN A 229 8.45 -13.71 35.73
#